data_AF-A0A812YZ56-F1
#
_entry.id   AF-A0A812YZ56-F1
#
_cell.length_a   1.000
_cell.length_b   1.000
_cell.length_c   1.000
_cell.angle_alpha   90.00
_cell.angle_beta   90.00
_cell.angle_gamma   90.00
#
_symmetry.space_group_name_H-M   'P 1'
#
loop_
_entity.id
_entity.type
_entity.pdbx_description
1 polymer ?
#
loop_
_entity_poly.entity_id
_entity_poly.type
_entity_poly.pdbx_seq_one_letter_code
_entity_poly.pdbx_strand_id
1 'polypeptide(L)'
;MSAQGLPAHILALFTPRPPPQHLPPCVVKPLIKTSGCAEYVEFFSTDPPPPREPWESPLERKARRHREKVQAHKAAQKKIIDTYDPHKDANASGDPFKTLFVGRISYDTTEKKLKREFEVFGSIKKVRMVYDQKGKPRGYAFIEFEHERDLKNAYKQGDGKKIDGRRVMVDVERGRTVEGWLPRRLGGGRGPGRQGKPSKKKQRRLAETTEKLKEKEKEEKADKKKDKEKDKDKEDDDKKDKKGRDKEKEKEKEREREKEKDKKKDKEKERKRERSRSRDRDRKK
;
A
#
# COMPACT_ATOMS: atom_id res chain seq x y z
N MET A 1 -70.30 32.53 6.51
CA MET A 1 -71.43 32.28 5.59
C MET A 1 -72.61 31.86 6.44
N SER A 2 -73.63 32.69 6.54
CA SER A 2 -74.83 32.41 7.33
C SER A 2 -75.72 31.45 6.54
N ALA A 3 -76.11 30.32 7.14
CA ALA A 3 -77.00 29.32 6.55
C ALA A 3 -78.48 29.80 6.42
N GLN A 4 -78.70 31.11 6.39
CA GLN A 4 -80.05 31.70 6.38
C GLN A 4 -80.73 31.46 5.02
N GLY A 5 -81.97 30.96 5.05
CA GLY A 5 -82.77 30.68 3.85
C GLY A 5 -82.72 29.25 3.32
N LEU A 6 -82.00 28.33 3.97
CA LEU A 6 -81.99 26.92 3.59
C LEU A 6 -83.21 26.15 4.16
N PRO A 7 -83.70 25.11 3.46
CA PRO A 7 -84.76 24.24 3.98
C PRO A 7 -84.39 23.63 5.33
N ALA A 8 -85.39 23.41 6.20
CA ALA A 8 -85.20 22.95 7.58
C ALA A 8 -84.34 21.66 7.70
N HIS A 9 -84.47 20.73 6.75
CA HIS A 9 -83.69 19.49 6.73
C HIS A 9 -82.19 19.73 6.47
N ILE A 10 -81.82 20.79 5.74
CA ILE A 10 -80.42 21.18 5.51
C ILE A 10 -79.88 22.00 6.69
N LEU A 11 -80.72 22.87 7.29
CA LEU A 11 -80.35 23.62 8.50
C LEU A 11 -79.97 22.71 9.67
N ALA A 12 -80.62 21.55 9.80
CA ALA A 12 -80.31 20.56 10.83
C ALA A 12 -78.85 20.06 10.77
N LEU A 13 -78.25 20.00 9.58
CA LEU A 13 -76.85 19.58 9.40
C LEU A 13 -75.85 20.59 9.96
N PHE A 14 -76.25 21.85 10.11
CA PHE A 14 -75.42 22.93 10.64
C PHE A 14 -75.71 23.20 12.13
N THR A 15 -76.39 22.29 12.82
CA THR A 15 -76.55 22.39 14.28
C THR A 15 -75.17 22.33 14.95
N PRO A 16 -74.86 23.27 15.85
CA PRO A 16 -73.56 23.28 16.50
C PRO A 16 -73.43 22.05 17.39
N ARG A 17 -72.21 21.54 17.50
CA ARG A 17 -71.89 20.53 18.52
C ARG A 17 -72.05 21.12 19.92
N PRO A 18 -72.34 20.29 20.94
CA PRO A 18 -72.29 20.76 22.33
C PRO A 18 -70.93 21.41 22.61
N PRO A 19 -70.87 22.46 23.45
CA PRO A 19 -69.64 23.16 23.74
C PRO A 19 -68.61 22.17 24.32
N PRO A 20 -67.33 22.26 23.92
CA PRO A 20 -66.31 21.39 24.47
C PRO A 20 -66.16 21.61 25.98
N GLN A 21 -65.87 20.55 26.72
CA GLN A 21 -65.55 20.67 28.14
C GLN A 21 -64.28 21.51 28.29
N HIS A 22 -64.36 22.57 29.10
CA HIS A 22 -63.19 23.40 29.40
C HIS A 22 -62.19 22.60 30.22
N LEU A 23 -60.96 22.48 29.71
CA LEU A 23 -59.82 22.00 30.47
C LEU A 23 -58.89 23.20 30.75
N PRO A 24 -58.36 23.32 31.98
CA PRO A 24 -57.39 24.36 32.27
C PRO A 24 -56.14 24.17 31.39
N PRO A 25 -55.40 25.26 31.08
CA PRO A 25 -54.15 25.15 30.33
C PRO A 25 -53.17 24.22 31.05
N CYS A 26 -52.38 23.47 30.28
CA CYS A 26 -51.36 22.59 30.83
C CYS A 26 -50.35 23.42 31.65
N VAL A 27 -50.19 23.09 32.93
CA VAL A 27 -49.17 23.71 33.78
C VAL A 27 -47.82 23.11 33.40
N VAL A 28 -47.02 23.84 32.61
CA VAL A 28 -45.62 23.48 32.37
C VAL A 28 -44.85 23.64 33.68
N LYS A 29 -44.10 22.61 34.07
CA LYS A 29 -43.22 22.71 35.25
C LYS A 29 -42.20 23.83 35.00
N PRO A 30 -41.95 24.71 35.98
CA PRO A 30 -40.94 25.75 35.81
C PRO A 30 -39.58 25.11 35.55
N LEU A 31 -38.78 25.75 34.70
CA LEU A 31 -37.42 25.32 34.43
C LEU A 31 -36.61 25.35 35.73
N ILE A 32 -35.87 24.28 36.02
CA ILE A 32 -34.93 24.26 37.14
C ILE A 32 -33.83 25.29 36.83
N LYS A 33 -33.60 26.23 37.74
CA LYS A 33 -32.52 27.21 37.61
C LYS A 33 -31.18 26.48 37.74
N THR A 34 -30.31 26.61 36.75
CA THR A 34 -28.93 26.09 36.84
C THR A 34 -28.05 27.09 37.56
N SER A 35 -27.20 26.61 38.46
CA SER A 35 -26.12 27.41 39.05
C SER A 35 -24.78 27.15 38.35
N GLY A 36 -23.79 28.00 38.61
CA GLY A 36 -22.45 27.89 38.03
C GLY A 36 -21.55 26.95 38.82
N CYS A 37 -20.52 26.39 38.18
CA CYS A 37 -19.55 25.53 38.87
C CYS A 37 -18.75 26.25 39.99
N ALA A 38 -18.82 27.59 40.04
CA ALA A 38 -18.15 28.40 41.06
C ALA A 38 -18.68 28.16 42.48
N GLU A 39 -19.95 27.77 42.63
CA GLU A 39 -20.53 27.42 43.94
C GLU A 39 -19.84 26.19 44.57
N TYR A 40 -19.13 25.39 43.76
CA TYR A 40 -18.48 24.19 44.24
C TYR A 40 -17.00 24.36 44.58
N VAL A 41 -16.44 25.57 44.45
CA VAL A 41 -15.01 25.84 44.66
C VAL A 41 -14.56 25.44 46.07
N GLU A 42 -15.42 25.63 47.07
CA GLU A 42 -15.14 25.28 48.47
C GLU A 42 -14.99 23.77 48.71
N PHE A 43 -15.53 22.91 47.82
CA PHE A 43 -15.42 21.46 47.95
C PHE A 43 -14.13 20.89 47.33
N PHE A 44 -13.33 21.70 46.65
CA PHE A 44 -12.07 21.25 46.09
C PHE A 44 -10.95 21.37 47.12
N SER A 45 -10.25 20.27 47.40
CA SER A 45 -9.01 20.30 48.18
C SER A 45 -7.93 21.09 47.41
N THR A 46 -7.12 21.83 48.17
CA THR A 46 -5.94 22.56 47.66
C THR A 46 -4.68 21.69 47.65
N ASP A 47 -4.76 20.47 48.19
CA ASP A 47 -3.64 19.54 48.27
C ASP A 47 -3.29 18.99 46.88
N PRO A 48 -2.02 18.65 46.62
CA PRO A 48 -1.64 18.02 45.37
C PRO A 48 -2.41 16.70 45.19
N PRO A 49 -2.95 16.42 43.99
CA PRO A 49 -3.70 15.21 43.76
C PRO A 49 -2.81 13.98 43.98
N PRO A 50 -3.38 12.85 44.45
CA PRO A 50 -2.61 11.63 44.63
C PRO A 50 -1.93 11.23 43.31
N PRO A 51 -0.72 10.64 43.38
CA PRO A 51 -0.03 10.18 42.17
C PRO A 51 -0.91 9.19 41.43
N ARG A 52 -1.10 9.42 40.12
CA ARG A 52 -1.91 8.53 39.29
C ARG A 52 -1.28 7.15 39.25
N GLU A 53 -2.04 6.13 39.63
CA GLU A 53 -1.61 4.75 39.40
C GLU A 53 -1.45 4.51 37.89
N PRO A 54 -0.29 4.03 37.43
CA PRO A 54 -0.10 3.71 36.02
C PRO A 54 -1.07 2.60 35.61
N TRP A 55 -2.08 2.96 34.81
CA TRP A 55 -2.98 1.97 34.22
C TRP A 55 -2.39 1.53 32.87
N GLU A 56 -2.26 0.21 32.66
CA GLU A 56 -1.80 -0.31 31.36
C GLU A 56 -2.84 0.02 30.29
N SER A 57 -2.44 0.78 29.27
CA SER A 57 -3.26 0.96 28.09
C SER A 57 -3.52 -0.39 27.39
N PRO A 58 -4.62 -0.56 26.65
CA PRO A 58 -4.88 -1.81 25.92
C PRO A 58 -3.77 -2.20 24.95
N LEU A 59 -3.01 -1.23 24.44
CA LEU A 59 -1.88 -1.45 23.54
C LEU A 59 -0.68 -2.04 24.29
N GLU A 60 -0.33 -1.47 25.45
CA GLU A 60 0.76 -1.95 26.30
C GLU A 60 0.46 -3.35 26.82
N ARG A 61 -0.75 -3.60 27.32
CA ARG A 61 -1.19 -4.94 27.74
C ARG A 61 -1.12 -5.98 26.62
N LYS A 62 -1.37 -5.57 25.37
CA LYS A 62 -1.21 -6.44 24.20
C LYS A 62 0.26 -6.70 23.88
N ALA A 63 1.10 -5.67 23.95
CA ALA A 63 2.54 -5.78 23.72
C ALA A 63 3.21 -6.68 24.76
N ARG A 64 2.84 -6.52 26.05
CA ARG A 64 3.31 -7.36 27.15
C ARG A 64 2.96 -8.83 26.93
N ARG A 65 1.68 -9.16 26.70
CA ARG A 65 1.25 -10.54 26.39
C ARG A 65 1.96 -11.13 25.18
N HIS A 66 2.23 -10.32 24.15
CA HIS A 66 3.00 -10.77 22.99
C HIS A 66 4.46 -11.07 23.35
N ARG A 67 5.11 -10.19 24.12
CA ARG A 67 6.49 -10.38 24.59
C ARG A 67 6.61 -11.63 25.46
N GLU A 68 5.73 -11.79 26.45
CA GLU A 68 5.67 -12.97 27.32
C GLU A 68 5.48 -14.25 26.49
N LYS A 69 4.54 -14.25 25.53
CA LYS A 69 4.32 -15.41 24.64
C LYS A 69 5.56 -15.74 23.80
N VAL A 70 6.23 -14.73 23.25
CA VAL A 70 7.45 -14.92 22.45
C VAL A 70 8.59 -15.42 23.34
N GLN A 71 8.75 -14.89 24.55
CA GLN A 71 9.76 -15.34 25.51
C GLN A 71 9.51 -16.79 25.95
N ALA A 72 8.27 -17.12 26.32
CA ALA A 72 7.89 -18.49 26.67
C ALA A 72 8.14 -19.47 25.51
N HIS A 73 7.79 -19.09 24.28
CA HIS A 73 8.07 -19.89 23.09
C HIS A 73 9.57 -20.08 22.85
N LYS A 74 10.38 -19.02 22.97
CA LYS A 74 11.84 -19.11 22.85
C LYS A 74 12.44 -19.99 23.94
N ALA A 75 11.98 -19.87 25.19
CA ALA A 75 12.44 -20.70 26.30
C ALA A 75 12.09 -22.18 26.08
N ALA A 76 10.88 -22.48 25.62
CA ALA A 76 10.49 -23.84 25.25
C ALA A 76 11.32 -24.39 24.09
N GLN A 77 11.58 -23.57 23.05
CA GLN A 77 12.45 -23.96 21.94
C GLN A 77 13.88 -24.23 22.40
N LYS A 78 14.43 -23.41 23.29
CA LYS A 78 15.79 -23.60 23.84
C LYS A 78 15.94 -24.97 24.50
N LYS A 79 15.00 -25.36 25.35
CA LYS A 79 14.98 -26.70 25.99
C LYS A 79 15.01 -27.85 24.97
N ILE A 80 14.28 -27.70 23.86
CA ILE A 80 14.26 -28.71 22.79
C ILE A 80 15.55 -28.67 21.97
N ILE A 81 16.15 -27.50 21.73
CA ILE A 81 17.44 -27.37 21.04
C ILE A 81 18.54 -28.04 21.86
N ASP A 82 18.59 -27.79 23.17
CA ASP A 82 19.59 -28.35 24.08
C ASP A 82 19.55 -29.89 24.11
N THR A 83 18.39 -30.49 23.82
CA THR A 83 18.19 -31.96 23.77
C THR A 83 18.20 -32.54 22.36
N TYR A 84 18.30 -31.71 21.32
CA TYR A 84 18.20 -32.16 19.94
C TYR A 84 19.57 -32.59 19.41
N ASP A 85 19.73 -33.91 19.25
CA ASP A 85 20.90 -34.51 18.61
C ASP A 85 20.46 -35.37 17.42
N PRO A 86 20.75 -34.96 16.17
CA PRO A 86 20.37 -35.70 14.98
C PRO A 86 21.17 -37.00 14.77
N HIS A 87 22.34 -37.17 15.42
CA HIS A 87 23.14 -38.40 15.30
C HIS A 87 22.61 -39.54 16.17
N LYS A 88 21.85 -39.22 17.23
CA LYS A 88 21.23 -40.21 18.14
C LYS A 88 19.86 -40.70 17.68
N ASP A 89 19.32 -40.17 16.59
CA ASP A 89 17.99 -40.55 16.09
C ASP A 89 18.06 -41.91 15.36
N ALA A 90 17.39 -42.94 15.88
CA ALA A 90 17.34 -44.29 15.29
C ALA A 90 16.85 -44.31 13.82
N ASN A 91 16.10 -43.28 13.48
CA ASN A 91 15.56 -43.02 12.16
C ASN A 91 16.60 -42.53 11.14
N ALA A 92 17.62 -41.82 11.61
CA ALA A 92 18.70 -41.25 10.80
C ALA A 92 19.86 -42.24 10.75
N SER A 93 19.73 -43.26 9.90
CA SER A 93 20.75 -44.29 9.67
C SER A 93 21.53 -44.01 8.38
N GLY A 94 22.66 -44.69 8.20
CA GLY A 94 23.50 -44.58 7.01
C GLY A 94 24.41 -43.34 6.98
N ASP A 95 25.10 -43.18 5.86
CA ASP A 95 26.08 -42.10 5.64
C ASP A 95 25.37 -40.78 5.30
N PRO A 96 25.55 -39.72 6.11
CA PRO A 96 24.89 -38.44 5.88
C PRO A 96 25.38 -37.73 4.60
N PHE A 97 26.60 -38.00 4.13
CA PHE A 97 27.13 -37.43 2.88
C PHE A 97 26.58 -38.10 1.63
N LYS A 98 25.97 -39.27 1.77
CA LYS A 98 25.29 -40.02 0.70
C LYS A 98 23.76 -39.92 0.77
N THR A 99 23.25 -39.11 1.70
CA THR A 99 21.82 -38.95 1.93
C THR A 99 21.28 -37.64 1.36
N LEU A 100 20.35 -37.76 0.42
CA LEU A 100 19.66 -36.66 -0.24
C LEU A 100 18.35 -36.35 0.49
N PHE A 101 18.10 -35.07 0.77
CA PHE A 101 16.83 -34.59 1.28
C PHE A 101 15.92 -34.17 0.10
N VAL A 102 14.72 -34.72 0.05
CA VAL A 102 13.70 -34.33 -0.93
C VAL A 102 12.49 -33.80 -0.19
N GLY A 103 12.16 -32.53 -0.39
CA GLY A 103 11.02 -31.83 0.20
C GLY A 103 9.96 -31.42 -0.83
N ARG A 104 8.82 -30.92 -0.33
CA ARG A 104 7.67 -30.47 -1.14
C ARG A 104 7.08 -31.58 -2.04
N ILE A 105 7.20 -32.82 -1.63
CA ILE A 105 6.62 -33.98 -2.31
C ILE A 105 5.09 -33.92 -2.20
N SER A 106 4.36 -34.42 -3.20
CA SER A 106 2.91 -34.57 -3.10
C SER A 106 2.55 -35.59 -2.00
N TYR A 107 1.41 -35.41 -1.34
CA TYR A 107 0.96 -36.34 -0.31
C TYR A 107 0.50 -37.68 -0.88
N ASP A 108 0.17 -37.72 -2.18
CA ASP A 108 -0.27 -38.93 -2.88
C ASP A 108 0.91 -39.73 -3.46
N THR A 109 2.12 -39.17 -3.41
CA THR A 109 3.32 -39.84 -3.93
C THR A 109 3.75 -40.96 -2.99
N THR A 110 3.93 -42.17 -3.54
CA THR A 110 4.40 -43.33 -2.79
C THR A 110 5.92 -43.43 -2.80
N GLU A 111 6.48 -44.14 -1.82
CA GLU A 111 7.91 -44.40 -1.73
C GLU A 111 8.47 -45.09 -2.99
N LYS A 112 7.72 -46.04 -3.57
CA LYS A 112 8.07 -46.73 -4.81
C LYS A 112 8.20 -45.77 -6.00
N LYS A 113 7.30 -44.78 -6.10
CA LYS A 113 7.37 -43.74 -7.13
C LYS A 113 8.61 -42.86 -6.94
N LEU A 114 8.88 -42.41 -5.72
CA LEU A 114 10.09 -41.64 -5.41
C LEU A 114 11.36 -42.41 -5.76
N LYS A 115 11.43 -43.70 -5.43
CA LYS A 115 12.57 -44.54 -5.79
C LYS A 115 12.79 -44.52 -7.31
N ARG A 116 11.77 -44.85 -8.10
CA ARG A 116 11.85 -44.86 -9.58
C ARG A 116 12.29 -43.51 -10.17
N GLU A 117 11.80 -42.41 -9.62
CA GLU A 117 12.11 -41.06 -10.13
C GLU A 117 13.55 -40.61 -9.85
N PHE A 118 14.16 -41.11 -8.77
CA PHE A 118 15.52 -40.74 -8.36
C PHE A 118 16.57 -41.80 -8.70
N GLU A 119 16.15 -43.01 -9.06
CA GLU A 119 17.03 -44.11 -9.53
C GLU A 119 17.74 -43.77 -10.85
N VAL A 120 17.18 -42.83 -11.63
CA VAL A 120 17.81 -42.28 -12.85
C VAL A 120 19.16 -41.63 -12.58
N PHE A 121 19.39 -41.13 -11.36
CA PHE A 121 20.65 -40.45 -11.01
C PHE A 121 21.73 -41.41 -10.47
N GLY A 122 21.35 -42.61 -10.04
CA GLY A 122 22.26 -43.62 -9.52
C GLY A 122 21.58 -44.66 -8.61
N SER A 123 22.37 -45.61 -8.10
CA SER A 123 21.86 -46.73 -7.31
C SER A 123 21.44 -46.29 -5.91
N ILE A 124 20.18 -46.58 -5.56
CA ILE A 124 19.57 -46.21 -4.29
C ILE A 124 19.69 -47.37 -3.30
N LYS A 125 20.35 -47.12 -2.18
CA LYS A 125 20.48 -48.06 -1.06
C LYS A 125 19.22 -48.10 -0.19
N LYS A 126 18.68 -46.93 0.16
CA LYS A 126 17.50 -46.82 1.03
C LYS A 126 16.68 -45.57 0.72
N VAL A 127 15.37 -45.73 0.66
CA VAL A 127 14.42 -44.60 0.66
C VAL A 127 13.70 -44.59 1.99
N ARG A 128 13.50 -43.41 2.56
CA ARG A 128 12.72 -43.24 3.79
C ARG A 128 11.83 -42.02 3.69
N MET A 129 10.54 -42.26 3.50
CA MET A 129 9.54 -41.20 3.57
C MET A 129 9.13 -40.93 5.03
N VAL A 130 9.04 -39.66 5.42
CA VAL A 130 8.67 -39.29 6.79
C VAL A 130 7.17 -39.08 6.91
N TYR A 131 6.58 -39.77 7.87
CA TYR A 131 5.16 -39.71 8.20
C TYR A 131 4.93 -39.00 9.53
N ASP A 132 3.73 -38.47 9.70
CA ASP A 132 3.24 -37.96 10.97
C ASP A 132 2.86 -39.11 11.92
N GLN A 133 2.67 -38.81 13.20
CA GLN A 133 2.14 -39.76 14.18
C GLN A 133 0.76 -40.32 13.79
N LYS A 134 0.01 -39.58 12.95
CA LYS A 134 -1.29 -39.99 12.39
C LYS A 134 -1.17 -40.79 11.08
N GLY A 135 0.03 -41.21 10.69
CA GLY A 135 0.30 -41.94 9.44
C GLY A 135 0.23 -41.12 8.16
N LYS A 136 -0.04 -39.81 8.24
CA LYS A 136 -0.09 -38.93 7.05
C LYS A 136 1.33 -38.55 6.60
N PRO A 137 1.67 -38.61 5.30
CA PRO A 137 3.00 -38.23 4.83
C PRO A 137 3.26 -36.75 5.10
N ARG A 138 4.46 -36.41 5.59
CA ARG A 138 4.86 -35.02 5.84
C ARG A 138 5.26 -34.26 4.58
N GLY A 139 5.42 -34.96 3.46
CA GLY A 139 5.80 -34.38 2.17
C GLY A 139 7.31 -34.13 2.03
N TYR A 140 8.12 -34.91 2.76
CA TYR A 140 9.56 -34.99 2.58
C TYR A 140 10.09 -36.40 2.83
N ALA A 141 11.22 -36.72 2.23
CA ALA A 141 11.88 -38.02 2.30
C ALA A 141 13.41 -37.86 2.32
N PHE A 142 14.09 -38.90 2.80
CA PHE A 142 15.53 -39.05 2.73
C PHE A 142 15.86 -40.22 1.81
N ILE A 143 16.81 -40.03 0.89
CA ILE A 143 17.24 -41.04 -0.08
C ILE A 143 18.74 -41.25 0.10
N GLU A 144 19.14 -42.42 0.59
CA GLU A 144 20.55 -42.83 0.69
C GLU A 144 20.96 -43.51 -0.63
N PHE A 145 21.95 -42.93 -1.31
CA PHE A 145 22.59 -43.53 -2.48
C PHE A 145 23.77 -44.42 -2.07
N GLU A 146 24.17 -45.34 -2.93
CA GLU A 146 25.37 -46.15 -2.70
C GLU A 146 26.65 -45.30 -2.81
N HIS A 147 26.67 -44.38 -3.78
CA HIS A 147 27.81 -43.51 -4.09
C HIS A 147 27.48 -42.02 -3.88
N GLU A 148 28.45 -41.27 -3.37
CA GLU A 148 28.33 -39.82 -3.18
C GLU A 148 28.22 -39.06 -4.52
N ARG A 149 28.79 -39.62 -5.59
CA ARG A 149 28.73 -39.05 -6.95
C ARG A 149 27.29 -38.94 -7.45
N ASP A 150 26.48 -39.96 -7.17
CA ASP A 150 25.08 -40.04 -7.58
C ASP A 150 24.23 -39.01 -6.82
N LEU A 151 24.50 -38.83 -5.53
CA LEU A 151 23.90 -37.77 -4.73
C LEU A 151 24.22 -36.38 -5.29
N LYS A 152 25.49 -36.11 -5.64
CA LYS A 152 25.89 -34.82 -6.24
C LYS A 152 25.19 -34.58 -7.58
N ASN A 153 24.99 -35.64 -8.37
CA ASN A 153 24.25 -35.56 -9.62
C ASN A 153 22.77 -35.24 -9.39
N ALA A 154 22.13 -35.98 -8.48
CA ALA A 154 20.74 -35.76 -8.07
C ALA A 154 20.51 -34.37 -7.46
N TYR A 155 21.47 -33.84 -6.69
CA TYR A 155 21.40 -32.49 -6.14
C TYR A 155 21.42 -31.41 -7.23
N LYS A 156 22.22 -31.58 -8.28
CA LYS A 156 22.33 -30.62 -9.39
C LYS A 156 21.13 -30.67 -10.33
N GLN A 157 20.64 -31.86 -10.66
CA GLN A 157 19.63 -32.05 -11.71
C GLN A 157 18.22 -32.32 -11.17
N GLY A 158 18.10 -32.83 -9.94
CA GLY A 158 16.82 -33.25 -9.36
C GLY A 158 16.00 -32.10 -8.76
N ASP A 159 16.60 -30.94 -8.49
CA ASP A 159 15.86 -29.82 -7.91
C ASP A 159 14.81 -29.26 -8.88
N GLY A 160 13.59 -29.06 -8.38
CA GLY A 160 12.48 -28.54 -9.17
C GLY A 160 11.81 -29.56 -10.10
N LYS A 161 12.21 -30.84 -10.10
CA LYS A 161 11.55 -31.93 -10.85
C LYS A 161 10.07 -32.03 -10.47
N LYS A 162 9.19 -32.27 -11.45
CA LYS A 162 7.74 -32.31 -11.24
C LYS A 162 7.29 -33.76 -11.02
N ILE A 163 6.81 -34.07 -9.82
CA ILE A 163 6.29 -35.40 -9.43
C ILE A 163 4.84 -35.22 -8.98
N ASP A 164 3.92 -36.00 -9.56
CA ASP A 164 2.47 -35.95 -9.27
C ASP A 164 1.93 -34.50 -9.27
N GLY A 165 2.34 -33.69 -10.27
CA GLY A 165 1.88 -32.31 -10.43
C GLY A 165 2.61 -31.25 -9.60
N ARG A 166 3.52 -31.64 -8.70
CA ARG A 166 4.21 -30.74 -7.77
C ARG A 166 5.72 -30.70 -8.01
N ARG A 167 6.31 -29.50 -8.00
CA ARG A 167 7.77 -29.32 -8.08
C ARG A 167 8.41 -29.66 -6.74
N VAL A 168 9.23 -30.70 -6.70
CA VAL A 168 9.98 -31.08 -5.50
C VAL A 168 11.16 -30.14 -5.28
N MET A 169 11.60 -30.06 -4.04
CA MET A 169 12.80 -29.34 -3.63
C MET A 169 13.84 -30.37 -3.22
N VAL A 170 15.04 -30.28 -3.76
CA VAL A 170 16.13 -31.21 -3.45
C VAL A 170 17.23 -30.47 -2.71
N ASP A 171 17.74 -31.06 -1.63
CA ASP A 171 18.88 -30.54 -0.87
C ASP A 171 19.73 -31.70 -0.34
N VAL A 172 20.93 -31.40 0.16
CA VAL A 172 21.74 -32.37 0.92
C VAL A 172 21.16 -32.55 2.32
N GLU A 173 21.44 -33.68 2.98
CA GLU A 173 21.04 -33.88 4.37
C GLU A 173 21.85 -32.97 5.31
N ARG A 174 21.32 -31.80 5.64
CA ARG A 174 21.99 -30.83 6.53
C ARG A 174 21.96 -31.20 8.01
N GLY A 175 21.08 -32.12 8.41
CA GLY A 175 20.87 -32.53 9.80
C GLY A 175 22.14 -33.00 10.49
N ARG A 176 22.90 -33.87 9.82
CA ARG A 176 24.13 -34.49 10.33
C ARG A 176 25.41 -33.99 9.65
N THR A 177 25.32 -33.10 8.65
CA THR A 177 26.47 -32.61 7.87
C THR A 177 26.85 -31.16 8.16
N VAL A 178 25.89 -30.29 8.48
CA VAL A 178 26.15 -28.85 8.63
C VAL A 178 26.12 -28.47 10.11
N GLU A 179 27.22 -27.91 10.59
CA GLU A 179 27.33 -27.43 11.96
C GLU A 179 26.35 -26.28 12.23
N GLY A 180 25.70 -26.29 13.40
CA GLY A 180 24.69 -25.29 13.78
C GLY A 180 23.37 -25.39 13.00
N TRP A 181 23.17 -26.43 12.18
CA TRP A 181 21.91 -26.62 11.46
C TRP A 181 20.77 -26.95 12.42
N LEU A 182 19.75 -26.10 12.43
CA LEU A 182 18.51 -26.33 13.16
C LEU A 182 17.34 -26.55 12.20
N PRO A 183 16.46 -27.54 12.46
CA PRO A 183 15.25 -27.74 11.69
C PRO A 183 14.24 -26.60 11.92
N ARG A 184 13.29 -26.45 11.00
CA ARG A 184 12.27 -25.37 11.02
C ARG A 184 11.48 -25.27 12.34
N ARG A 185 11.21 -26.40 13.00
CA ARG A 185 10.49 -26.44 14.30
C ARG A 185 11.25 -25.72 15.43
N LEU A 186 12.57 -25.61 15.30
CA LEU A 186 13.48 -24.98 16.26
C LEU A 186 13.93 -23.58 15.81
N GLY A 187 13.24 -22.97 14.83
CA GLY A 187 13.53 -21.61 14.39
C GLY A 187 14.61 -21.49 13.31
N GLY A 188 15.20 -22.60 12.86
CA GLY A 188 16.11 -22.63 11.71
C GLY A 188 15.41 -23.02 10.40
N GLY A 189 16.11 -23.82 9.61
CA GLY A 189 15.65 -24.39 8.35
C GLY A 189 15.75 -23.43 7.16
N ARG A 190 15.94 -24.00 5.97
CA ARG A 190 16.20 -23.25 4.74
C ARG A 190 14.90 -22.93 3.98
N GLY A 191 14.84 -21.73 3.41
CA GLY A 191 13.72 -21.22 2.62
C GLY A 191 12.63 -20.54 3.48
N PRO A 192 11.72 -19.80 2.85
CA PRO A 192 10.70 -19.04 3.58
C PRO A 192 9.91 -19.98 4.50
N GLY A 193 9.65 -19.54 5.73
CA GLY A 193 8.70 -20.21 6.62
C GLY A 193 7.40 -20.51 5.87
N ARG A 194 6.67 -21.55 6.28
CA ARG A 194 5.28 -21.70 5.83
C ARG A 194 4.53 -20.48 6.37
N GLN A 195 4.49 -19.41 5.57
CA GLN A 195 3.70 -18.23 5.89
C GLN A 195 2.28 -18.75 5.97
N GLY A 196 1.79 -18.97 7.20
CA GLY A 196 0.36 -19.12 7.41
C GLY A 196 -0.27 -17.93 6.72
N LYS A 197 -1.28 -18.18 5.86
CA LYS A 197 -2.02 -17.08 5.22
C LYS A 197 -2.32 -16.08 6.34
N PRO A 198 -1.94 -14.79 6.19
CA PRO A 198 -2.26 -13.80 7.19
C PRO A 198 -3.77 -13.92 7.45
N SER A 199 -4.19 -13.82 8.73
CA SER A 199 -5.61 -13.93 9.06
C SER A 199 -6.42 -13.02 8.13
N LYS A 200 -7.65 -13.41 7.75
CA LYS A 200 -8.51 -12.61 6.84
C LYS A 200 -8.54 -11.12 7.24
N LYS A 201 -8.51 -10.83 8.54
CA LYS A 201 -8.44 -9.46 9.10
C LYS A 201 -7.12 -8.74 8.81
N LYS A 202 -5.98 -9.42 8.88
CA LYS A 202 -4.67 -8.88 8.50
C LYS A 202 -4.55 -8.71 6.98
N GLN A 203 -5.14 -9.61 6.20
CA GLN A 203 -5.23 -9.47 4.74
C GLN A 203 -6.05 -8.24 4.34
N ARG A 204 -7.24 -8.05 4.93
CA ARG A 204 -8.09 -6.87 4.68
C ARG A 204 -7.39 -5.56 5.05
N ARG A 205 -6.75 -5.50 6.22
CA ARG A 205 -5.98 -4.32 6.63
C ARG A 205 -4.81 -4.03 5.70
N LEU A 206 -4.08 -5.06 5.26
CA LEU A 206 -2.97 -4.89 4.32
C LEU A 206 -3.49 -4.36 2.98
N ALA A 207 -4.62 -4.89 2.50
CA ALA A 207 -5.27 -4.43 1.27
C ALA A 207 -5.73 -2.97 1.39
N GLU A 208 -6.40 -2.59 2.47
CA GLU A 208 -6.81 -1.20 2.75
C GLU A 208 -5.61 -0.25 2.83
N THR A 209 -4.50 -0.66 3.45
CA THR A 209 -3.28 0.16 3.48
C THR A 209 -2.64 0.30 2.11
N THR A 210 -2.65 -0.77 1.29
CA THR A 210 -2.09 -0.69 -0.08
C THR A 210 -2.96 0.12 -1.03
N GLU A 211 -4.28 0.08 -0.88
CA GLU A 211 -5.23 0.91 -1.63
C GLU A 211 -5.00 2.40 -1.31
N LYS A 212 -4.92 2.75 -0.02
CA LYS A 212 -4.63 4.13 0.41
C LYS A 212 -3.28 4.66 -0.08
N LEU A 213 -2.25 3.80 -0.12
CA LEU A 213 -0.94 4.20 -0.66
C LEU A 213 -1.01 4.43 -2.18
N LYS A 214 -1.75 3.59 -2.91
CA LYS A 214 -1.98 3.78 -4.35
C LYS A 214 -2.80 5.02 -4.67
N GLU A 215 -3.80 5.34 -3.84
CA GLU A 215 -4.58 6.57 -3.98
C GLU A 215 -3.72 7.80 -3.75
N LYS A 216 -2.89 7.81 -2.69
CA LYS A 216 -1.91 8.88 -2.45
C LYS A 216 -0.90 9.03 -3.60
N GLU A 217 -0.35 7.93 -4.12
CA GLU A 217 0.55 8.00 -5.27
C GLU A 217 -0.15 8.53 -6.54
N LYS A 218 -1.45 8.26 -6.71
CA LYS A 218 -2.24 8.80 -7.83
C LYS A 218 -2.52 10.29 -7.66
N GLU A 219 -2.87 10.74 -6.45
CA GLU A 219 -3.04 12.16 -6.14
C GLU A 219 -1.74 12.93 -6.35
N GLU A 220 -0.62 12.43 -5.82
CA GLU A 220 0.68 13.07 -5.96
C GLU A 220 1.14 13.16 -7.43
N LYS A 221 0.85 12.12 -8.24
CA LYS A 221 1.08 12.15 -9.69
C LYS A 221 0.14 13.10 -10.43
N ALA A 222 -1.10 13.25 -9.98
CA ALA A 222 -2.08 14.16 -10.57
C ALA A 222 -1.71 15.62 -10.29
N ASP A 223 -1.30 15.93 -9.07
CA ASP A 223 -0.84 17.28 -8.68
C ASP A 223 0.43 17.66 -9.44
N LYS A 224 1.41 16.75 -9.52
CA LYS A 224 2.63 16.96 -10.32
C LYS A 224 2.35 17.16 -11.81
N LYS A 225 1.27 16.56 -12.34
CA LYS A 225 0.84 16.77 -13.73
C LYS A 225 0.21 18.17 -13.90
N LYS A 226 -0.63 18.60 -12.97
CA LYS A 226 -1.24 19.94 -12.97
C LYS A 226 -0.20 21.05 -12.88
N ASP A 227 0.81 20.88 -12.02
CA ASP A 227 1.90 21.86 -11.90
C ASP A 227 2.69 21.96 -13.21
N LYS A 228 2.96 20.83 -13.86
CA LYS A 228 3.65 20.79 -15.16
C LYS A 228 2.82 21.41 -16.30
N GLU A 229 1.49 21.31 -16.26
CA GLU A 229 0.61 21.99 -17.22
C GLU A 229 0.60 23.51 -16.99
N LYS A 230 0.51 23.96 -15.74
CA LYS A 230 0.58 25.39 -15.39
C LYS A 230 1.91 26.04 -15.79
N ASP A 231 3.02 25.33 -15.63
CA ASP A 231 4.33 25.85 -16.03
C ASP A 231 4.45 25.98 -17.55
N LYS A 232 3.85 25.05 -18.31
CA LYS A 232 3.79 25.15 -19.78
C LYS A 232 2.92 26.31 -20.26
N ASP A 233 1.75 26.50 -19.64
CA ASP A 233 0.85 27.61 -20.00
C ASP A 233 1.55 28.97 -19.77
N LYS A 234 2.29 29.12 -18.67
CA LYS A 234 3.10 30.31 -18.40
C LYS A 234 4.21 30.52 -19.43
N GLU A 235 4.93 29.47 -19.82
CA GLU A 235 5.96 29.57 -20.86
C GLU A 235 5.40 29.97 -22.23
N ASP A 236 4.19 29.50 -22.56
CA ASP A 236 3.55 29.82 -23.84
C ASP A 236 2.97 31.24 -23.87
N ASP A 237 2.44 31.75 -22.74
CA ASP A 237 2.06 33.16 -22.59
C ASP A 237 3.29 34.09 -22.69
N ASP A 238 4.40 33.77 -22.00
CA ASP A 238 5.65 34.55 -22.08
C ASP A 238 6.22 34.61 -23.51
N LYS A 239 6.07 33.53 -24.30
CA LYS A 239 6.49 33.51 -25.71
C LYS A 239 5.58 34.38 -26.57
N LYS A 240 4.28 34.39 -26.30
CA LYS A 240 3.30 35.18 -27.04
C LYS A 240 3.52 36.68 -26.83
N ASP A 241 3.82 37.09 -25.60
CA ASP A 241 4.14 38.47 -25.25
C ASP A 241 5.45 38.95 -25.89
N LYS A 242 6.50 38.11 -25.89
CA LYS A 242 7.75 38.42 -26.61
C LYS A 242 7.51 38.61 -28.10
N LYS A 243 6.74 37.72 -28.73
CA LYS A 243 6.41 37.80 -30.17
C LYS A 243 5.57 39.04 -30.50
N GLY A 244 4.66 39.44 -29.60
CA GLY A 244 3.91 40.69 -29.72
C GLY A 244 4.82 41.91 -29.71
N ARG A 245 5.74 41.97 -28.75
CA ARG A 245 6.71 43.06 -28.58
C ARG A 245 7.68 43.17 -29.76
N ASP A 246 8.13 42.06 -30.32
CA ASP A 246 9.01 42.06 -31.48
C ASP A 246 8.28 42.55 -32.75
N LYS A 247 7.01 42.18 -32.92
CA LYS A 247 6.17 42.65 -34.03
C LYS A 247 5.89 44.16 -33.97
N GLU A 248 5.73 44.72 -32.77
CA GLU A 248 5.61 46.18 -32.60
C GLU A 248 6.91 46.90 -32.96
N LYS A 249 8.06 46.38 -32.51
CA LYS A 249 9.37 46.95 -32.87
C LYS A 249 9.63 46.95 -34.38
N GLU A 250 9.20 45.91 -35.11
CA GLU A 250 9.33 45.88 -36.57
C GLU A 250 8.45 46.94 -37.24
N LYS A 251 7.20 47.09 -36.81
CA LYS A 251 6.30 48.14 -37.31
C LYS A 251 6.83 49.54 -37.05
N GLU A 252 7.46 49.77 -35.90
CA GLU A 252 8.07 51.05 -35.56
C GLU A 252 9.27 51.36 -36.47
N LYS A 253 10.16 50.39 -36.69
CA LYS A 253 11.28 50.51 -37.64
C LYS A 253 10.81 50.76 -39.08
N GLU A 254 9.70 50.16 -39.48
CA GLU A 254 9.14 50.38 -40.82
C GLU A 254 8.61 51.81 -40.99
N ARG A 255 7.89 52.32 -39.98
CA ARG A 255 7.44 53.72 -39.94
C ARG A 255 8.60 54.71 -39.94
N GLU A 256 9.72 54.41 -39.27
CA GLU A 256 10.92 55.24 -39.31
C GLU A 256 11.55 55.27 -40.71
N ARG A 257 11.65 54.11 -41.38
CA ARG A 257 12.17 54.01 -42.75
C ARG A 257 11.31 54.78 -43.74
N GLU A 258 9.98 54.79 -43.58
CA GLU A 258 9.10 55.61 -44.41
C GLU A 258 9.34 57.10 -44.20
N LYS A 259 9.40 57.56 -42.93
CA LYS A 259 9.74 58.96 -42.60
C LYS A 259 11.09 59.38 -43.19
N GLU A 260 12.07 58.48 -43.22
CA GLU A 260 13.40 58.77 -43.78
C GLU A 260 13.37 58.86 -45.33
N LYS A 261 12.57 58.01 -45.98
CA LYS A 261 12.34 58.06 -47.44
C LYS A 261 11.66 59.37 -47.85
N ASP A 262 10.68 59.82 -47.08
CA ASP A 262 9.97 61.08 -47.35
C ASP A 262 10.90 62.29 -47.18
N LYS A 263 11.72 62.31 -46.11
CA LYS A 263 12.78 63.33 -45.94
C LYS A 263 13.77 63.35 -47.11
N LYS A 264 14.16 62.19 -47.64
CA LYS A 264 15.05 62.11 -48.83
C LYS A 264 14.37 62.66 -50.09
N LYS A 265 13.09 62.33 -50.32
CA LYS A 265 12.32 62.88 -51.45
C LYS A 265 12.19 64.39 -51.38
N ASP A 266 11.96 64.95 -50.20
CA ASP A 266 11.87 66.40 -50.03
C ASP A 266 13.21 67.09 -50.28
N LYS A 267 14.32 66.50 -49.78
CA LYS A 267 15.68 67.00 -50.05
C LYS A 267 16.05 66.92 -51.54
N GLU A 268 15.57 65.90 -52.26
CA GLU A 268 15.77 65.78 -53.71
C GLU A 268 14.94 66.81 -54.50
N LYS A 269 13.69 67.08 -54.08
CA LYS A 269 12.87 68.16 -54.65
C LYS A 269 13.53 69.52 -54.44
N GLU A 270 14.12 69.76 -53.28
CA GLU A 270 14.85 70.99 -52.98
C GLU A 270 16.11 71.14 -53.85
N ARG A 271 16.92 70.08 -53.99
CA ARG A 271 18.06 70.05 -54.93
C ARG A 271 17.64 70.29 -56.38
N LYS A 272 16.49 69.75 -56.82
CA LYS A 272 15.96 70.00 -58.18
C LYS A 272 15.56 71.46 -58.36
N ARG A 273 14.97 72.10 -57.33
CA ARG A 273 14.64 73.53 -57.32
C ARG A 273 15.89 74.42 -57.33
N GLU A 274 16.97 74.01 -56.67
CA GLU A 274 18.27 74.72 -56.73
C GLU A 274 18.92 74.57 -58.11
N ARG A 275 18.87 73.37 -58.70
CA ARG A 275 19.42 73.11 -60.04
C ARG A 275 18.67 73.86 -61.14
N SER A 276 17.36 74.05 -61.03
CA SER A 276 16.60 74.91 -61.94
C SER A 276 16.97 76.38 -61.78
N ARG A 277 17.18 76.86 -60.54
CA ARG A 277 17.68 78.23 -60.27
C ARG A 277 19.09 78.47 -60.82
N SER A 278 19.95 77.45 -60.85
CA SER A 278 21.27 77.54 -61.46
C SER A 278 21.22 77.58 -62.98
N ARG A 279 20.34 76.79 -63.61
CA ARG A 279 20.19 76.74 -65.08
C ARG A 279 19.63 78.03 -65.68
N ASP A 280 18.81 78.77 -64.93
CA ASP A 280 18.35 80.09 -65.36
C ASP A 280 19.45 81.17 -65.31
N ARG A 281 20.50 80.98 -64.49
CA ARG A 281 21.64 81.91 -64.46
C ARG A 281 22.56 81.75 -65.66
N ASP A 282 22.74 80.53 -66.16
CA ASP A 282 23.63 80.27 -67.30
C ASP A 282 23.01 80.61 -68.67
N ARG A 283 21.70 80.91 -68.72
CA ARG A 283 20.99 81.32 -69.94
C ARG A 283 21.04 82.82 -70.22
N LYS A 284 21.69 83.59 -69.34
CA LYS A 284 22.01 85.02 -69.54
C LYS A 284 23.50 85.18 -69.79
N LYS A 285 23.97 84.73 -70.96
CA LYS A 285 25.24 85.16 -71.55
C LYS A 285 25.15 85.06 -73.07
#